data_AF-A0A8D7F436-F1
#
_entry.id   AF-A0A8D7F436-F1
#
_cell.length_a   1.000
_cell.length_b   1.000
_cell.length_c   1.000
_cell.angle_alpha   90.00
_cell.angle_beta   90.00
_cell.angle_gamma   90.00
#
_symmetry.space_group_name_H-M   'P 1'
#
loop_
_entity.id
_entity.type
_entity.pdbx_description
1 polymer ?
#
loop_
_entity_poly.entity_id
_entity_poly.type
_entity_poly.pdbx_seq_one_letter_code
_entity_poly.pdbx_strand_id
1 'polypeptide(L)'
;MGNPLRSFLLLFLILLSSPVFFLISCESVPVDQRPRAFPSFKIQEIKEEIGWGCSYTVKIKTSCSSRRFTTDRISLAFGDAYHNEVYAPRLDDPSSGAFERCSTDTFKIQGPCGYGICYLYLRLMCSHMDVHRKGNINPKHRAFDSILITCFYESSV
;
A
#
# COMPACT_ATOMS: atom_id res chain seq x y z
N MET A 1 -14.67 66.60 -2.59
CA MET A 1 -15.42 65.35 -2.80
C MET A 1 -14.79 64.60 -3.95
N GLY A 2 -14.03 63.54 -3.67
CA GLY A 2 -13.46 62.69 -4.72
C GLY A 2 -14.53 61.81 -5.35
N ASN A 3 -14.51 61.66 -6.69
CA ASN A 3 -15.50 60.89 -7.42
C ASN A 3 -15.33 59.39 -7.09
N PRO A 4 -16.33 58.73 -6.46
CA PRO A 4 -16.20 57.35 -5.99
C PRO A 4 -15.93 56.39 -7.15
N LEU A 5 -16.51 56.67 -8.33
CA LEU A 5 -16.32 55.88 -9.54
C LEU A 5 -14.86 55.82 -10.00
N ARG A 6 -14.10 56.91 -9.82
CA ARG A 6 -12.66 56.95 -10.15
C ARG A 6 -11.84 56.14 -9.17
N SER A 7 -12.23 56.14 -7.89
CA SER A 7 -11.58 55.31 -6.86
C SER A 7 -11.82 53.82 -7.12
N PHE A 8 -13.04 53.43 -7.50
CA PHE A 8 -13.36 52.05 -7.86
C PHE A 8 -12.63 51.58 -9.11
N LEU A 9 -12.55 52.43 -10.14
CA LEU A 9 -11.85 52.10 -11.39
C LEU A 9 -10.34 51.87 -11.15
N LEU A 10 -9.71 52.70 -10.30
CA LEU A 10 -8.31 52.55 -9.94
C LEU A 10 -8.06 51.27 -9.12
N LEU A 11 -8.96 50.93 -8.19
CA LEU A 11 -8.85 49.69 -7.42
C LEU A 11 -8.93 48.45 -8.31
N PHE A 12 -9.83 48.46 -9.31
CA PHE A 12 -10.03 47.36 -10.24
C PHE A 12 -8.82 47.17 -11.18
N LEU A 13 -8.23 48.28 -11.65
CA LEU A 13 -7.01 48.24 -12.48
C LEU A 13 -5.79 47.73 -11.70
N ILE A 14 -5.68 48.05 -10.40
CA ILE A 14 -4.60 47.52 -9.54
C ILE A 14 -4.73 46.00 -9.36
N LEU A 15 -5.95 45.48 -9.18
CA LEU A 15 -6.20 44.04 -9.05
C LEU A 15 -5.85 43.26 -10.35
N LEU A 16 -6.12 43.85 -11.52
CA LEU A 16 -5.80 43.25 -12.82
C LEU A 16 -4.29 43.23 -13.14
N SER A 17 -3.51 44.12 -12.53
CA SER A 17 -2.06 44.22 -12.72
C SER A 17 -1.21 43.34 -11.80
N SER A 18 -1.84 42.67 -10.83
CA SER A 18 -1.17 41.83 -9.85
C SER A 18 -0.75 40.49 -10.47
N PRO A 19 0.54 40.12 -10.49
CA PRO A 19 1.01 38.85 -11.05
C PRO A 19 0.79 37.66 -10.10
N VAL A 20 -0.17 37.76 -9.18
CA VAL A 20 -0.43 36.72 -8.16
C VAL A 20 -1.17 35.50 -8.75
N PHE A 21 -1.66 35.58 -9.99
CA PHE A 21 -2.39 34.50 -10.65
C PHE A 21 -1.54 33.51 -11.45
N PHE A 22 -0.23 33.72 -11.57
CA PHE A 22 0.66 32.79 -12.25
C PHE A 22 1.79 32.44 -11.31
N LEU A 23 1.71 31.26 -10.68
CA LEU A 23 2.81 30.36 -10.26
C LEU A 23 2.32 29.37 -9.18
N ILE A 24 1.21 28.68 -9.42
CA ILE A 24 1.01 27.34 -8.85
C ILE A 24 0.94 26.39 -10.03
N SER A 25 2.08 26.14 -10.66
CA SER A 25 2.24 24.91 -11.42
C SER A 25 2.42 23.80 -10.38
N CYS A 26 1.38 22.97 -10.19
CA CYS A 26 1.56 21.69 -9.55
C CYS A 26 2.41 20.83 -10.47
N GLU A 27 3.73 20.89 -10.32
CA GLU A 27 4.61 19.95 -10.99
C GLU A 27 4.46 18.62 -10.26
N SER A 28 3.71 17.70 -10.87
CA SER A 28 3.61 16.33 -10.39
C SER A 28 4.94 15.63 -10.67
N VAL A 29 5.75 15.44 -9.62
CA VAL A 29 6.92 14.56 -9.70
C VAL A 29 6.42 13.16 -10.06
N PRO A 30 6.93 12.53 -11.14
CA PRO A 30 6.60 11.14 -11.44
C PRO A 30 7.01 10.29 -10.25
N VAL A 31 6.02 9.75 -9.53
CA VAL A 31 6.28 8.77 -8.48
C VAL A 31 6.89 7.57 -9.18
N ASP A 32 8.19 7.33 -8.93
CA ASP A 32 8.85 6.10 -9.36
C ASP A 32 8.11 4.94 -8.71
N GLN A 33 7.29 4.25 -9.52
CA GLN A 33 6.52 3.09 -9.09
C GLN A 33 7.40 1.86 -8.85
N ARG A 34 8.73 1.95 -9.00
CA ARG A 34 9.61 0.87 -8.56
C ARG A 34 9.57 0.78 -7.04
N PRO A 35 9.09 -0.35 -6.49
CA PRO A 35 9.24 -0.59 -5.06
C PRO A 35 10.74 -0.61 -4.76
N ARG A 36 11.22 0.44 -4.07
CA ARG A 36 12.55 0.40 -3.47
C ARG A 36 12.51 -0.70 -2.44
N ALA A 37 13.29 -1.75 -2.66
CA ALA A 37 13.51 -2.77 -1.66
C ALA A 37 14.16 -2.10 -0.45
N PHE A 38 13.40 -1.92 0.63
CA PHE A 38 13.96 -1.44 1.87
C PHE A 38 14.93 -2.49 2.43
N PRO A 39 16.04 -2.06 3.06
CA PRO A 39 16.97 -2.97 3.72
C PRO A 39 16.22 -3.90 4.67
N SER A 40 16.66 -5.16 4.72
CA SER A 40 16.00 -6.30 5.37
C SER A 40 15.18 -5.91 6.60
N PHE A 41 13.88 -6.08 6.47
CA PHE A 41 12.90 -5.96 7.54
C PHE A 41 13.33 -6.81 8.76
N LYS A 42 13.72 -6.14 9.85
CA LYS A 42 13.89 -6.80 11.15
C LYS A 42 12.52 -6.81 11.81
N ILE A 43 11.88 -7.97 11.87
CA ILE A 43 10.66 -8.19 12.65
C ILE A 43 11.03 -7.89 14.11
N GLN A 44 10.66 -6.71 14.60
CA GLN A 44 10.64 -6.46 16.03
C GLN A 44 9.34 -7.09 16.53
N GLU A 45 9.44 -8.08 17.42
CA GLU A 45 8.28 -8.63 18.12
C GLU A 45 7.59 -7.49 18.89
N ILE A 46 6.50 -6.94 18.34
CA ILE A 46 5.71 -5.94 19.04
C ILE A 46 4.96 -6.69 20.13
N LYS A 47 5.39 -6.44 21.36
CA LYS A 47 4.76 -6.86 22.61
C LYS A 47 3.28 -6.44 22.58
N GLU A 48 2.38 -7.39 22.78
CA GLU A 48 0.94 -7.13 23.00
C GLU A 48 0.78 -6.13 24.14
N GLU A 49 0.49 -4.87 23.79
CA GLU A 49 -0.10 -3.92 24.72
C GLU A 49 -1.61 -3.91 24.51
N ILE A 50 -2.30 -4.35 25.55
CA ILE A 50 -3.74 -4.40 25.69
C ILE A 50 -4.28 -2.96 25.67
N GLY A 51 -5.13 -2.67 24.67
CA GLY A 51 -6.12 -1.60 24.74
C GLY A 51 -6.09 -0.63 23.57
N TRP A 52 -6.92 -0.93 22.55
CA TRP A 52 -7.32 -0.08 21.41
C TRP A 52 -6.45 -0.24 20.15
N GLY A 53 -6.48 -1.44 19.57
CA GLY A 53 -5.99 -1.70 18.23
C GLY A 53 -7.05 -1.40 17.15
N CYS A 54 -6.60 -1.10 15.95
CA CYS A 54 -7.47 -0.96 14.79
C CYS A 54 -7.64 -2.32 14.09
N SER A 55 -8.82 -2.52 13.49
CA SER A 55 -9.10 -3.68 12.66
C SER A 55 -9.01 -3.29 11.19
N TYR A 56 -8.14 -3.98 10.45
CA TYR A 56 -7.88 -3.74 9.05
C TYR A 56 -8.51 -4.83 8.21
N THR A 57 -9.38 -4.45 7.26
CA THR A 57 -9.89 -5.34 6.23
C THR A 57 -8.99 -5.23 4.99
N VAL A 58 -8.25 -6.29 4.70
CA VAL A 58 -7.38 -6.39 3.53
C VAL A 58 -8.04 -7.27 2.49
N LYS A 59 -8.27 -6.73 1.30
CA LYS A 59 -8.74 -7.47 0.12
C LYS A 59 -7.56 -7.70 -0.82
N ILE A 60 -7.33 -8.96 -1.17
CA ILE A 60 -6.27 -9.36 -2.09
C ILE A 60 -6.93 -10.00 -3.30
N LYS A 61 -6.80 -9.36 -4.46
CA LYS A 61 -7.31 -9.88 -5.74
C LYS A 61 -6.18 -10.50 -6.53
N THR A 62 -6.35 -11.77 -6.86
CA THR A 62 -5.40 -12.55 -7.64
C THR A 62 -5.77 -12.53 -9.11
N SER A 63 -4.80 -12.26 -10.00
CA SER A 63 -5.06 -12.19 -11.44
C SER A 63 -5.50 -13.53 -12.04
N CYS A 64 -6.19 -13.47 -13.18
CA CYS A 64 -6.58 -14.66 -13.93
C CYS A 64 -5.46 -15.35 -14.69
N SER A 65 -4.34 -14.64 -14.91
CA SER A 65 -3.11 -15.15 -15.51
C SER A 65 -2.17 -15.78 -14.47
N SER A 66 -2.46 -15.63 -13.17
CA SER A 66 -1.76 -16.33 -12.10
C SER A 66 -2.01 -17.85 -12.15
N ARG A 67 -1.17 -18.60 -11.44
CA ARG A 67 -1.33 -20.05 -11.27
C ARG A 67 -2.64 -20.37 -10.56
N ARG A 68 -3.16 -21.59 -10.77
CA ARG A 68 -4.44 -22.04 -10.20
C ARG A 68 -4.50 -21.88 -8.67
N PHE A 69 -3.41 -22.25 -7.99
CA PHE A 69 -3.20 -22.09 -6.57
C PHE A 69 -1.72 -21.83 -6.31
N THR A 70 -1.42 -21.29 -5.14
CA THR A 70 -0.05 -21.15 -4.62
C THR A 70 0.15 -22.08 -3.44
N THR A 71 1.36 -22.61 -3.28
CA THR A 71 1.77 -23.32 -2.08
C THR A 71 2.65 -22.46 -1.18
N ASP A 72 3.07 -21.30 -1.66
CA ASP A 72 3.99 -20.41 -0.95
C ASP A 72 3.35 -19.89 0.33
N ARG A 73 4.17 -19.72 1.38
CA ARG A 73 3.72 -18.98 2.56
C ARG A 73 3.66 -17.50 2.24
N ILE A 74 2.58 -16.85 2.63
CA ILE A 74 2.32 -15.45 2.29
C ILE A 74 2.22 -14.65 3.58
N SER A 75 3.10 -13.66 3.70
CA SER A 75 3.10 -12.68 4.78
C SER A 75 2.88 -11.28 4.23
N LEU A 76 2.25 -10.44 5.04
CA LEU A 76 1.90 -9.07 4.69
C LEU A 76 2.38 -8.14 5.81
N ALA A 77 3.04 -7.05 5.44
CA ALA A 77 3.36 -5.95 6.34
C ALA A 77 2.88 -4.65 5.71
N PHE A 78 2.28 -3.75 6.48
CA PHE A 78 1.95 -2.41 6.03
C PHE A 78 2.00 -1.44 7.20
N GLY A 79 2.28 -0.17 6.91
CA GLY A 79 2.37 0.84 7.95
C GLY A 79 2.42 2.25 7.40
N ASP A 80 2.54 3.22 8.30
CA ASP A 80 2.56 4.63 8.01
C ASP A 80 3.96 5.27 8.16
N ALA A 81 4.05 6.58 7.91
CA ALA A 81 5.29 7.34 8.05
C ALA A 81 5.81 7.44 9.49
N TYR A 82 5.01 7.03 10.48
CA TYR A 82 5.32 7.10 11.91
C TYR A 82 5.67 5.72 12.49
N HIS A 83 5.87 4.71 11.65
CA HIS A 83 6.18 3.33 12.05
C HIS A 83 5.06 2.61 12.81
N ASN A 84 3.80 3.03 12.62
CA ASN A 84 2.65 2.21 13.06
C ASN A 84 2.49 1.05 12.09
N GLU A 85 3.19 -0.05 12.36
CA GLU A 85 3.23 -1.21 11.49
C GLU A 85 2.26 -2.30 11.93
N VAL A 86 1.56 -2.86 10.95
CA VAL A 86 0.75 -4.06 11.08
C VAL A 86 1.43 -5.19 10.31
N TYR A 87 1.66 -6.31 10.99
CA TYR A 87 2.29 -7.49 10.39
C TYR A 87 1.40 -8.73 10.54
N ALA A 88 1.06 -9.34 9.40
CA ALA A 88 0.41 -10.64 9.33
C ALA A 88 1.41 -11.70 8.85
N PRO A 89 1.88 -12.59 9.75
CA PRO A 89 2.94 -13.55 9.43
C PRO A 89 2.48 -14.69 8.52
N ARG A 90 1.18 -14.97 8.46
CA ARG A 90 0.62 -16.03 7.62
C ARG A 90 -0.81 -15.71 7.21
N LEU A 91 -1.02 -15.48 5.91
CA LEU A 91 -2.34 -15.30 5.30
C LEU A 91 -2.79 -16.57 4.54
N ASP A 92 -1.84 -17.45 4.18
CA ASP A 92 -2.10 -18.76 3.60
C ASP A 92 -2.56 -19.74 4.69
N ASP A 93 -3.82 -19.67 5.10
CA ASP A 93 -4.43 -20.79 5.82
C ASP A 93 -4.67 -21.93 4.82
N PRO A 94 -4.05 -23.12 4.99
CA PRO A 94 -4.21 -24.25 4.08
C PRO A 94 -5.66 -24.70 3.91
N SER A 95 -6.53 -24.43 4.88
CA SER A 95 -7.95 -24.79 4.83
C SER A 95 -8.83 -23.78 4.09
N SER A 96 -8.31 -22.58 3.83
CA SER A 96 -9.09 -21.45 3.28
C SER A 96 -9.21 -21.43 1.76
N GLY A 97 -8.33 -22.14 1.03
CA GLY A 97 -8.24 -22.02 -0.43
C GLY A 97 -7.85 -20.61 -0.90
N ALA A 98 -7.22 -19.81 -0.04
CA ALA A 98 -6.85 -18.44 -0.38
C ALA A 98 -5.85 -18.38 -1.55
N PHE A 99 -5.89 -17.26 -2.27
CA PHE A 99 -5.02 -16.91 -3.38
C PHE A 99 -5.19 -17.76 -4.63
N GLU A 100 -6.40 -18.29 -4.85
CA GLU A 100 -6.76 -18.92 -6.13
C GLU A 100 -6.71 -17.92 -7.30
N ARG A 101 -6.45 -18.41 -8.51
CA ARG A 101 -6.53 -17.56 -9.71
C ARG A 101 -7.91 -16.91 -9.83
N CYS A 102 -7.96 -15.67 -10.31
CA CYS A 102 -9.20 -14.91 -10.46
C CYS A 102 -10.01 -14.70 -9.16
N SER A 103 -9.46 -14.98 -7.97
CA SER A 103 -10.20 -14.83 -6.71
C SER A 103 -9.99 -13.45 -6.06
N THR A 104 -10.81 -13.15 -5.06
CA THR A 104 -10.56 -12.07 -4.11
C THR A 104 -10.72 -12.60 -2.69
N ASP A 105 -9.63 -12.60 -1.94
CA ASP A 105 -9.57 -13.05 -0.56
C ASP A 105 -9.64 -11.85 0.38
N THR A 106 -10.38 -11.98 1.48
CA THR A 106 -10.57 -10.90 2.46
C THR A 106 -10.08 -11.33 3.83
N PHE A 107 -9.17 -10.55 4.41
CA PHE A 107 -8.56 -10.81 5.70
C PHE A 107 -8.88 -9.68 6.68
N LYS A 108 -9.19 -10.03 7.94
CA LYS A 108 -9.23 -9.07 9.04
C LYS A 108 -7.94 -9.21 9.86
N ILE A 109 -7.18 -8.13 9.97
CA ILE A 109 -5.88 -8.10 10.64
C ILE A 109 -5.93 -7.02 11.72
N GLN A 110 -5.52 -7.38 12.94
CA GLN A 110 -5.41 -6.42 14.04
C GLN A 110 -4.00 -5.85 14.12
N GLY A 111 -3.88 -4.60 14.53
CA GLY A 111 -2.61 -3.94 14.76
C GLY A 111 -2.79 -2.53 15.32
N PRO A 112 -1.69 -1.78 15.49
CA PRO A 112 -1.75 -0.38 15.92
C PRO A 112 -2.56 0.44 14.93
N CYS A 113 -3.34 1.41 15.43
CA CYS A 113 -3.96 2.41 14.58
C CYS A 113 -2.89 3.32 13.96
N GLY A 114 -2.99 3.55 12.65
CA GLY A 114 -2.10 4.43 11.90
C GLY A 114 -2.83 5.61 11.28
N TYR A 115 -2.07 6.57 10.74
CA TYR A 115 -2.59 7.81 10.15
C TYR A 115 -2.72 7.77 8.61
N GLY A 116 -2.57 6.58 8.03
CA GLY A 116 -2.64 6.33 6.58
C GLY A 116 -1.51 5.42 6.13
N ILE A 117 -1.78 4.52 5.19
CA ILE A 117 -0.78 3.53 4.75
C ILE A 117 0.21 4.20 3.80
N CYS A 118 1.48 4.22 4.19
CA CYS A 118 2.58 4.75 3.39
C CYS A 118 3.40 3.65 2.69
N TYR A 119 3.41 2.44 3.24
CA TYR A 119 4.09 1.29 2.62
C TYR A 119 3.30 0.01 2.79
N LEU A 120 3.51 -0.91 1.85
CA LEU A 120 2.96 -2.26 1.88
C LEU A 120 3.97 -3.23 1.29
N TYR A 121 4.21 -4.33 2.00
CA TYR A 121 5.05 -5.44 1.57
C TYR A 121 4.25 -6.73 1.57
N LEU A 122 4.26 -7.40 0.43
CA LEU A 122 3.82 -8.78 0.32
C LEU A 122 5.05 -9.67 0.15
N ARG A 123 5.23 -10.64 1.04
CA ARG A 123 6.36 -11.57 0.98
C ARG A 123 5.87 -12.99 0.75
N LEU A 124 6.41 -13.58 -0.31
CA LEU A 124 6.20 -14.96 -0.72
C LEU A 124 7.40 -15.78 -0.27
N MET A 125 7.16 -16.84 0.48
CA MET A 125 8.18 -17.79 0.88
C MET A 125 7.86 -19.14 0.24
N CYS A 126 8.66 -19.53 -0.75
CA CYS A 126 8.54 -20.83 -1.39
C CYS A 126 8.57 -21.95 -0.35
N SER A 127 7.52 -22.75 -0.29
CA SER A 127 7.40 -23.88 0.64
C SER A 127 8.01 -25.18 0.10
N HIS A 128 8.46 -25.18 -1.16
CA HIS A 128 9.07 -26.32 -1.83
C HIS A 128 10.47 -25.95 -2.37
N MET A 129 11.53 -26.37 -1.69
CA MET A 129 12.85 -26.49 -2.31
C MET A 129 12.97 -27.90 -2.90
N ASP A 130 12.53 -28.08 -4.14
CA ASP A 130 12.98 -29.23 -4.92
C ASP A 130 14.48 -29.09 -5.17
N VAL A 131 15.30 -29.88 -4.46
CA VAL A 131 16.69 -30.12 -4.84
C VAL A 131 16.70 -30.99 -6.11
N HIS A 132 16.30 -30.40 -7.24
CA HIS A 132 16.59 -31.00 -8.53
C HIS A 132 18.03 -30.68 -8.91
N ARG A 133 18.89 -31.67 -8.62
CA ARG A 133 20.19 -31.96 -9.22
C ARG A 133 20.61 -30.95 -10.31
N LYS A 134 21.35 -29.92 -9.89
CA LYS A 134 22.21 -29.01 -10.69
C LYS A 134 21.89 -28.98 -12.19
N GLY A 135 20.71 -28.49 -12.53
CA GLY A 135 20.30 -28.17 -13.89
C GLY A 135 19.98 -26.69 -13.96
N ASN A 136 20.49 -26.02 -14.98
CA ASN A 136 20.34 -24.58 -15.27
C ASN A 136 19.04 -23.96 -14.71
N ILE A 137 19.17 -23.15 -13.65
CA ILE A 137 18.03 -22.53 -12.97
C ILE A 137 17.51 -21.41 -13.86
N ASN A 138 16.59 -21.73 -14.76
CA ASN A 138 15.73 -20.71 -15.35
C ASN A 138 14.85 -20.15 -14.21
N PRO A 139 14.87 -18.84 -13.90
CA PRO A 139 14.03 -18.24 -12.86
C PRO A 139 12.57 -18.18 -13.36
N LYS A 140 11.92 -19.33 -13.53
CA LYS A 140 10.68 -19.39 -14.33
C LYS A 140 9.38 -19.31 -13.55
N HIS A 141 9.37 -19.26 -12.22
CA HIS A 141 8.10 -19.50 -11.53
C HIS A 141 7.82 -18.48 -10.43
N ARG A 142 7.44 -17.27 -10.85
CA ARG A 142 6.67 -16.35 -10.01
C ARG A 142 5.30 -16.98 -9.75
N ALA A 143 4.90 -17.13 -8.49
CA ALA A 143 3.61 -17.73 -8.12
C ALA A 143 2.42 -16.89 -8.61
N PHE A 144 2.61 -15.58 -8.72
CA PHE A 144 1.62 -14.61 -9.14
C PHE A 144 2.09 -13.81 -10.34
N ASP A 145 1.20 -13.59 -11.31
CA ASP A 145 1.49 -12.68 -12.41
C ASP A 145 1.28 -11.23 -11.96
N SER A 146 0.09 -10.93 -11.43
CA SER A 146 -0.20 -9.71 -10.69
C SER A 146 -1.15 -9.96 -9.50
N ILE A 147 -1.02 -9.10 -8.47
CA ILE A 147 -1.90 -9.04 -7.30
C ILE A 147 -2.30 -7.57 -7.10
N LEU A 148 -3.58 -7.33 -6.83
CA LEU A 148 -4.07 -6.05 -6.33
C LEU A 148 -4.40 -6.18 -4.85
N ILE A 149 -3.82 -5.32 -4.02
CA ILE A 149 -4.09 -5.28 -2.58
C ILE A 149 -4.82 -3.98 -2.26
N THR A 150 -5.89 -4.07 -1.48
CA THR A 150 -6.67 -2.92 -1.02
C THR A 150 -6.93 -3.06 0.47
N CYS A 151 -6.57 -2.03 1.23
CA CYS A 151 -6.72 -2.02 2.67
C CYS A 151 -7.76 -0.98 3.08
N PHE A 152 -8.66 -1.39 3.96
CA PHE A 152 -9.61 -0.54 4.66
C PHE A 152 -9.37 -0.71 6.16
N TYR A 153 -9.51 0.35 6.95
CA TYR A 153 -9.50 0.23 8.40
C TYR A 153 -10.82 0.69 8.98
N GLU A 154 -11.23 0.05 10.06
CA GLU A 154 -12.39 0.42 10.86
C GLU A 154 -11.87 0.72 12.27
N SER A 155 -11.97 1.98 12.69
CA SER A 155 -11.62 2.39 14.05
C SER A 155 -12.70 1.87 14.99
N SER A 156 -12.30 1.10 16.00
CA SER A 156 -13.17 0.76 17.12
C SER A 156 -13.35 2.03 17.95
N VAL A 157 -14.49 2.70 17.80
CA VAL A 157 -14.89 3.87 18.61
C VAL A 157 -15.43 3.41 19.95
#